data_AF-A0A820I5V2-F1
#
_entry.id   AF-A0A820I5V2-F1
#
_cell.length_a   1.000
_cell.length_b   1.000
_cell.length_c   1.000
_cell.angle_alpha   90.00
_cell.angle_beta   90.00
_cell.angle_gamma   90.00
#
_symmetry.space_group_name_H-M   'P 1'
#
loop_
_entity.id
_entity.type
_entity.pdbx_description
1 polymer ?
#
loop_
_entity_poly.entity_id
_entity_poly.type
_entity_poly.pdbx_seq_one_letter_code
_entity_poly.pdbx_strand_id
1 'polypeptide(L)'
;MKKSSSFTCPFRGDRWIVVTSILYPTVAIHKFLNLTTKWNLIVIGDRKTPHDWFSHLQSDRSRVIFLSIEEQLSLDYSIIKYLPENSYTRKNIGYLVAIACGAKI
;
A
#
# COMPACT_ATOMS: atom_id res chain seq x y z
N MET A 1 29.44 -2.41 -1.33
CA MET A 1 28.08 -2.96 -1.14
C MET A 1 27.20 -1.83 -0.62
N LYS A 2 26.28 -1.29 -1.43
CA LYS A 2 25.31 -0.30 -0.94
C LYS A 2 24.29 -1.04 -0.07
N LYS A 3 24.14 -0.64 1.19
CA LYS A 3 23.08 -1.17 2.07
C LYS A 3 21.75 -0.86 1.39
N SER A 4 21.01 -1.91 1.02
CA SER A 4 19.63 -1.81 0.58
C SER A 4 18.85 -1.05 1.65
N SER A 5 18.36 0.16 1.34
CA SER A 5 17.47 0.87 2.26
C SER A 5 16.09 0.24 2.08
N SER A 6 15.83 -0.78 2.89
CA SER A 6 14.51 -1.37 3.05
C SER A 6 13.46 -0.29 3.33
N PHE A 7 12.25 -0.44 2.79
CA PHE A 7 11.11 0.43 3.09
C PHE A 7 10.98 0.66 4.60
N THR A 8 10.93 1.92 5.03
CA THR A 8 10.74 2.29 6.43
C THR A 8 9.25 2.29 6.74
N CYS A 9 8.81 1.35 7.57
CA CYS A 9 7.42 1.23 7.95
C CYS A 9 6.99 2.38 8.88
N PRO A 10 5.96 3.18 8.51
CA PRO A 10 5.44 4.24 9.38
C PRO A 10 4.81 3.70 10.66
N PHE A 11 4.32 2.45 10.61
CA PHE A 11 3.82 1.68 11.74
C PHE A 11 3.95 0.19 11.42
N ARG A 12 3.90 -0.65 12.45
CA ARG A 12 3.99 -2.11 12.35
C ARG A 12 2.70 -2.79 12.77
N GLY A 13 2.49 -4.02 12.33
CA GLY A 13 1.38 -4.84 12.79
C GLY A 13 1.34 -6.21 12.15
N ASP A 14 0.52 -7.09 12.71
CA ASP A 14 0.47 -8.50 12.30
C ASP A 14 -0.51 -8.74 11.13
N ARG A 15 -1.57 -7.93 11.02
CA ARG A 15 -2.68 -8.13 10.07
C ARG A 15 -2.78 -7.02 9.05
N TRP A 16 -2.74 -7.38 7.77
CA TRP A 16 -2.70 -6.43 6.65
C TRP A 16 -3.70 -6.80 5.56
N ILE A 17 -4.43 -5.79 5.08
CA ILE A 17 -5.20 -5.86 3.84
C ILE A 17 -4.41 -5.13 2.77
N VAL A 18 -4.19 -5.77 1.62
CA VAL A 18 -3.50 -5.15 0.49
C VAL A 18 -4.47 -5.01 -0.68
N VAL A 19 -4.60 -3.80 -1.20
CA VAL A 19 -5.46 -3.49 -2.35
C VAL A 19 -4.74 -2.59 -3.33
N THR A 20 -5.18 -2.60 -4.58
CA THR A 20 -4.79 -1.61 -5.59
C THR A 20 -5.90 -0.58 -5.73
N SER A 21 -5.57 0.63 -6.18
CA SER A 21 -6.58 1.64 -6.53
C SER A 21 -6.27 2.32 -7.86
N ILE A 22 -7.33 2.70 -8.57
CA ILE A 22 -7.32 3.63 -9.72
C ILE A 22 -8.39 4.72 -9.57
N LEU A 23 -9.12 4.73 -8.44
CA LEU A 23 -10.19 5.67 -8.12
C LEU A 23 -9.91 6.31 -6.76
N TYR A 24 -10.66 7.35 -6.40
CA TYR A 24 -10.72 7.84 -5.02
C TYR A 24 -11.13 6.73 -4.02
N PRO A 25 -10.90 6.93 -2.71
CA PRO A 25 -11.33 5.96 -1.69
C PRO A 25 -12.79 5.55 -1.88
N THR A 26 -13.01 4.25 -2.05
CA THR A 26 -14.35 3.70 -2.26
C THR A 26 -14.97 3.25 -0.94
N VAL A 27 -16.28 2.93 -0.96
CA VAL A 27 -16.99 2.33 0.18
C VAL A 27 -16.26 1.09 0.72
N ALA A 28 -15.58 0.31 -0.12
CA ALA A 28 -14.81 -0.86 0.31
C ALA A 28 -13.63 -0.47 1.23
N ILE A 29 -12.91 0.61 0.91
CA ILE A 29 -11.81 1.13 1.74
C ILE A 29 -12.33 1.49 3.14
N HIS A 30 -13.44 2.22 3.19
CA HIS A 30 -14.06 2.60 4.46
C HIS A 30 -14.54 1.37 5.25
N LYS A 31 -15.09 0.35 4.58
CA LYS A 31 -15.49 -0.91 5.23
C LYS A 31 -14.29 -1.65 5.84
N PHE A 32 -13.16 -1.74 5.13
CA PHE A 32 -11.93 -2.32 5.68
C PHE A 32 -11.43 -1.55 6.90
N LEU A 33 -11.59 -0.22 6.89
CA LEU A 33 -11.18 0.62 8.00
C LEU A 33 -12.11 0.53 9.22
N ASN A 34 -13.33 0.03 9.04
CA ASN A 34 -14.34 -0.11 10.09
C ASN A 34 -14.54 -1.57 10.56
N LEU A 35 -13.68 -2.51 10.15
CA LEU A 35 -13.75 -3.89 10.65
C LEU A 35 -13.59 -3.92 12.19
N THR A 36 -14.39 -4.75 12.86
CA THR A 36 -14.34 -4.95 14.32
C THR A 36 -12.93 -5.36 14.77
N THR A 37 -12.32 -6.28 14.02
CA THR A 37 -10.91 -6.60 14.16
C THR A 37 -10.09 -5.53 13.42
N LYS A 38 -9.14 -4.89 14.10
CA LYS A 38 -8.25 -3.91 13.46
C LYS A 38 -7.26 -4.61 12.52
N TRP A 39 -7.29 -4.20 11.25
CA TRP A 39 -6.38 -4.62 10.17
C TRP A 39 -5.72 -3.39 9.56
N ASN A 40 -4.40 -3.36 9.44
CA ASN A 40 -3.71 -2.30 8.70
C ASN A 40 -4.04 -2.40 7.20
N LEU A 41 -4.02 -1.27 6.49
CA LEU A 41 -4.36 -1.23 5.06
C LEU A 41 -3.17 -0.69 4.26
N ILE A 42 -2.79 -1.40 3.20
CA ILE A 42 -1.87 -0.92 2.18
C ILE A 42 -2.67 -0.73 0.88
N VAL A 43 -2.57 0.47 0.31
CA VAL A 43 -3.18 0.83 -0.96
C VAL A 43 -2.08 1.14 -1.97
N ILE A 44 -2.03 0.35 -3.02
CA ILE A 44 -1.08 0.48 -4.13
C ILE A 44 -1.78 1.26 -5.25
N GLY A 45 -1.40 2.52 -5.44
CA GLY A 45 -1.91 3.34 -6.53
C GLY A 45 -1.36 2.91 -7.89
N ASP A 46 -2.11 3.17 -8.94
CA ASP A 46 -1.60 3.16 -10.32
C ASP A 46 -1.65 4.56 -10.94
N ARG A 47 -1.22 4.72 -12.21
CA ARG A 47 -1.21 5.99 -12.94
C ARG A 47 -2.55 6.73 -12.95
N LYS A 48 -3.66 6.00 -12.93
CA LYS A 48 -5.01 6.58 -12.94
C LYS A 48 -5.50 7.03 -11.55
N THR A 49 -4.75 6.71 -10.50
CA THR A 49 -5.14 7.09 -9.14
C THR A 49 -4.99 8.59 -8.95
N PRO A 50 -5.98 9.28 -8.38
CA PRO A 50 -5.83 10.69 -8.03
C PRO A 50 -4.61 10.92 -7.12
N HIS A 51 -3.80 11.95 -7.41
CA HIS A 51 -2.60 12.24 -6.63
C HIS A 51 -2.91 12.65 -5.18
N ASP A 52 -4.10 13.21 -4.96
CA ASP A 52 -4.66 13.60 -3.67
C ASP A 52 -5.54 12.50 -3.04
N TRP A 53 -5.39 11.24 -3.48
CA TRP A 53 -6.16 10.11 -2.95
C TRP A 53 -6.13 10.03 -1.42
N PHE A 54 -4.95 10.22 -0.83
CA PHE A 54 -4.78 10.10 0.63
C PHE A 54 -5.45 11.26 1.39
N SER A 55 -5.50 12.47 0.82
CA SER A 55 -6.19 13.61 1.44
C SER A 55 -7.71 13.48 1.33
N HIS A 56 -8.22 12.72 0.35
CA HIS A 56 -9.63 12.39 0.19
C HIS A 56 -10.13 11.24 1.08
N LEU A 57 -9.23 10.56 1.80
CA LEU A 57 -9.62 9.51 2.74
C LEU A 57 -10.24 10.10 4.00
N GLN A 58 -11.56 9.99 4.15
CA GLN A 58 -12.30 10.54 5.30
C GLN A 58 -12.21 9.70 6.58
N SER A 59 -11.77 8.44 6.48
CA SER A 59 -11.59 7.54 7.62
C SER A 59 -10.24 7.74 8.31
N ASP A 60 -10.06 7.08 9.46
CA ASP A 60 -8.80 7.03 10.19
C ASP A 60 -7.63 6.57 9.28
N ARG A 61 -6.65 7.46 9.13
CA ARG A 61 -5.46 7.28 8.28
C ARG A 61 -4.27 6.71 9.05
N SER A 62 -4.34 6.63 10.38
CA SER A 62 -3.21 6.20 11.25
C SER A 62 -2.69 4.79 10.97
N ARG A 63 -3.45 4.04 10.17
CA ARG A 63 -3.33 2.61 9.90
C ARG A 63 -3.41 2.32 8.40
N VAL A 64 -3.16 3.34 7.57
CA VAL A 64 -3.14 3.26 6.12
C VAL A 64 -1.78 3.67 5.57
N ILE A 65 -1.21 2.82 4.74
CA ILE A 65 -0.07 3.13 3.89
C ILE A 65 -0.61 3.28 2.47
N PHE A 66 -0.47 4.46 1.88
CA PHE A 66 -0.71 4.67 0.46
C PHE A 66 0.64 4.77 -0.24
N LEU A 67 0.79 4.10 -1.38
CA LEU A 67 1.97 4.20 -2.23
C LEU A 67 1.53 4.58 -3.65
N SER A 68 1.87 5.80 -4.06
CA SER A 68 1.70 6.27 -5.44
C SER A 68 2.56 5.44 -6.40
N ILE A 69 2.33 5.62 -7.70
CA ILE A 69 3.14 4.92 -8.71
C ILE A 69 4.62 5.37 -8.63
N GLU A 70 4.87 6.64 -8.36
CA GLU A 70 6.20 7.22 -8.18
C GLU A 70 6.89 6.69 -6.91
N GLU A 71 6.15 6.65 -5.79
CA GLU A 71 6.67 6.10 -4.52
C GLU A 71 7.03 4.62 -4.67
N GLN A 72 6.20 3.83 -5.34
CA GLN A 72 6.53 2.43 -5.65
C GLN A 72 7.85 2.31 -6.42
N LEU A 73 8.05 3.14 -7.45
CA LEU A 73 9.26 3.10 -8.29
C LEU A 73 10.53 3.50 -7.54
N SER A 74 10.40 4.22 -6.42
CA SER A 74 11.53 4.59 -5.54
C SER A 74 11.94 3.49 -4.56
N LEU A 75 11.15 2.43 -4.42
CA LEU A 75 11.44 1.33 -3.49
C LEU A 75 12.53 0.41 -4.04
N ASP A 76 13.37 -0.10 -3.15
CA ASP A 76 14.47 -1.02 -3.48
C ASP A 76 14.00 -2.49 -3.59
N TYR A 77 12.87 -2.74 -4.27
CA TYR A 77 12.39 -4.09 -4.55
C TYR A 77 12.65 -4.49 -6.00
N SER A 78 13.45 -5.54 -6.20
CA SER A 78 13.80 -6.06 -7.54
C SER A 78 12.59 -6.40 -8.41
N ILE A 79 11.46 -6.81 -7.81
CA ILE A 79 10.24 -7.18 -8.54
C ILE A 79 9.66 -6.02 -9.34
N ILE A 80 9.87 -4.77 -8.91
CA ILE A 80 9.29 -3.57 -9.55
C ILE A 80 9.66 -3.48 -11.03
N LYS A 81 10.87 -3.90 -11.39
CA LYS A 81 11.38 -3.90 -12.78
C LYS A 81 10.57 -4.81 -13.72
N TYR A 82 9.81 -5.75 -13.17
CA TYR A 82 9.03 -6.74 -13.91
C TYR A 82 7.51 -6.50 -13.83
N LEU A 83 7.07 -5.49 -13.07
CA LEU A 83 5.66 -5.20 -12.87
C LEU A 83 5.22 -4.06 -13.79
N PRO A 84 4.42 -4.33 -14.83
CA PRO A 84 3.91 -3.27 -15.70
C PRO A 84 3.01 -2.31 -14.93
N GLU A 85 2.93 -1.07 -15.37
CA GLU A 85 1.93 -0.11 -14.93
C GLU A 85 0.53 -0.48 -15.47
N ASN A 86 -0.52 0.10 -14.89
CA ASN A 86 -1.91 -0.23 -15.17
C ASN A 86 -2.23 -1.73 -14.96
N SER A 87 -1.57 -2.34 -13.98
CA SER A 87 -1.67 -3.77 -13.74
C SER A 87 -1.93 -4.09 -12.29
N TYR A 88 -2.92 -4.97 -12.06
CA TYR A 88 -3.24 -5.50 -10.74
C TYR A 88 -2.04 -6.25 -10.10
N THR A 89 -1.09 -6.73 -10.91
CA THR A 89 0.11 -7.43 -10.42
C THR A 89 0.98 -6.56 -9.50
N ARG A 90 0.85 -5.23 -9.56
CA ARG A 90 1.53 -4.30 -8.64
C ARG A 90 1.14 -4.48 -7.17
N LYS A 91 0.02 -5.15 -6.90
CA LYS A 91 -0.36 -5.59 -5.55
C LYS A 91 0.75 -6.37 -4.82
N ASN A 92 1.61 -7.07 -5.57
CA ASN A 92 2.75 -7.79 -5.01
C ASN A 92 3.74 -6.88 -4.26
N ILE A 93 3.89 -5.62 -4.68
CA ILE A 93 4.69 -4.62 -3.96
C ILE A 93 4.10 -4.41 -2.56
N GLY A 94 2.78 -4.30 -2.46
CA GLY A 94 2.09 -4.15 -1.19
C GLY A 94 2.25 -5.35 -0.25
N TYR A 95 2.34 -6.57 -0.78
CA TYR A 95 2.67 -7.73 0.05
C TYR A 95 4.10 -7.67 0.61
N LEU A 96 5.09 -7.26 -0.19
CA LEU A 96 6.47 -7.08 0.30
C LEU A 96 6.54 -6.00 1.38
N VAL A 97 5.79 -4.91 1.21
CA VAL A 97 5.66 -3.85 2.22
C VAL A 97 5.02 -4.38 3.50
N ALA A 98 3.92 -5.15 3.39
CA ALA A 98 3.26 -5.75 4.56
C ALA A 98 4.22 -6.64 5.36
N ILE A 99 4.99 -7.49 4.66
CA ILE A 99 6.02 -8.36 5.27
C ILE A 99 7.09 -7.53 5.97
N ALA A 100 7.61 -6.48 5.32
CA ALA A 100 8.59 -5.57 5.93
C ALA A 100 8.03 -4.88 7.19
N CYS A 101 6.72 -4.67 7.25
CA CYS A 101 6.01 -4.05 8.37
C CYS A 101 5.48 -5.03 9.42
N GLY A 102 5.90 -6.31 9.36
CA GLY A 102 5.65 -7.29 10.42
C GLY A 102 4.41 -8.15 10.21
N ALA A 103 3.88 -8.23 8.98
CA ALA A 103 2.76 -9.12 8.66
C ALA A 103 3.04 -10.57 9.09
N LYS A 104 2.01 -11.22 9.63
CA LYS A 104 2.03 -12.64 10.03
C LYS A 104 0.92 -13.40 9.31
N ILE A 105 1.10 -14.72 9.23
CA ILE A 105 0.14 -15.69 8.68
C ILE A 105 -0.65 -16.29 9.83
#